data_AF-A0A847AAM3-F1
#
_entry.id   AF-A0A847AAM3-F1
#
_cell.length_a   1.000
_cell.length_b   1.000
_cell.length_c   1.000
_cell.angle_alpha   90.00
_cell.angle_beta   90.00
_cell.angle_gamma   90.00
#
_symmetry.space_group_name_H-M   'P 1'
#
loop_
_entity.id
_entity.type
_entity.pdbx_description
1 polymer ?
#
loop_
_entity_poly.entity_id
_entity_poly.type
_entity_poly.pdbx_seq_one_letter_code
_entity_poly.pdbx_strand_id
1 'polypeptide(L)'
;MALVKRTSSNVLLDTALKNFYAAAEEMGLDEGLIDILCHSERQVASSIPGEMDDGTVRVFDGYRVLHSAAIGPGKGGIRYHQDVNQEECEA
;
A
#
# COMPACT_ATOMS: atom_id res chain seq x y z
N MET A 1 14.70 -16.84 13.20
CA MET A 1 15.67 -16.21 12.27
C MET A 1 15.49 -14.73 12.46
N ALA A 2 16.57 -13.94 12.54
CA ALA A 2 16.43 -12.50 12.72
C ALA A 2 15.61 -11.90 11.57
N LEU A 3 14.64 -11.05 11.92
CA LEU A 3 13.74 -10.43 10.97
C LEU A 3 14.51 -9.51 10.00
N VAL A 4 14.32 -9.72 8.70
CA VAL A 4 14.92 -8.87 7.65
C VAL A 4 13.97 -7.72 7.38
N LYS A 5 14.41 -6.48 7.68
CA LYS A 5 13.60 -5.29 7.41
C LYS A 5 13.33 -5.14 5.91
N ARG A 6 12.06 -5.02 5.55
CA ARG A 6 11.59 -4.70 4.19
C ARG A 6 12.02 -3.30 3.81
N THR A 7 12.40 -3.11 2.55
CA THR A 7 12.72 -1.81 1.95
C THR A 7 12.04 -1.67 0.60
N SER A 8 11.84 -0.43 0.13
CA SER A 8 11.31 -0.13 -1.19
C SER A 8 12.15 0.95 -1.87
N SER A 9 12.16 0.98 -3.21
CA SER A 9 12.75 2.07 -3.99
C SER A 9 11.81 3.29 -4.10
N ASN A 10 10.51 3.12 -3.85
CA ASN A 10 9.55 4.20 -3.77
C ASN A 10 9.75 4.95 -2.45
N VAL A 11 9.98 6.27 -2.56
CA VAL A 11 10.27 7.14 -1.42
C VAL A 11 9.16 7.13 -0.37
N LEU A 12 7.88 7.04 -0.78
CA LEU A 12 6.75 7.04 0.14
C LEU A 12 6.71 5.77 0.97
N LEU A 13 6.78 4.61 0.31
CA LEU A 13 6.74 3.31 0.99
C LEU A 13 7.98 3.08 1.86
N ASP A 14 9.16 3.47 1.38
CA ASP A 14 10.39 3.40 2.17
C ASP A 14 10.31 4.27 3.44
N THR A 15 9.76 5.48 3.32
CA THR A 15 9.55 6.37 4.47
C THR A 15 8.55 5.78 5.47
N ALA A 16 7.43 5.22 4.98
CA ALA A 16 6.43 4.57 5.81
C ALA A 16 7.02 3.37 6.58
N LEU A 17 7.79 2.51 5.90
CA LEU A 17 8.48 1.37 6.51
C LEU A 17 9.49 1.81 7.57
N LYS A 18 10.28 2.86 7.31
CA LYS A 18 11.22 3.42 8.31
C LYS A 18 10.50 3.91 9.56
N ASN A 19 9.39 4.65 9.38
CA ASN A 19 8.57 5.13 10.49
C ASN A 19 7.97 3.96 11.28
N PHE A 20 7.45 2.95 10.58
CA PHE A 20 6.91 1.74 11.19
C PHE A 20 7.95 1.01 12.02
N TYR A 21 9.15 0.75 11.48
CA TYR A 21 10.19 0.02 12.20
C TYR A 21 10.71 0.79 13.43
N ALA A 22 10.83 2.13 13.34
CA ALA A 22 11.20 2.95 14.48
C ALA A 22 10.16 2.86 15.61
N ALA A 23 8.87 2.92 15.26
CA ALA A 23 7.79 2.77 16.23
C ALA A 23 7.72 1.33 16.80
N ALA A 24 7.90 0.31 15.97
CA ALA A 24 7.88 -1.09 16.40
C ALA A 24 9.01 -1.43 17.37
N GLU A 25 10.20 -0.85 17.17
CA GLU A 25 11.36 -0.99 18.06
C GLU A 25 11.09 -0.31 19.41
N GLU A 26 10.58 0.93 19.40
CA GLU A 26 10.23 1.65 20.64
C GLU A 26 9.12 0.93 21.42
N MET A 27 8.15 0.33 20.73
CA MET A 27 7.06 -0.44 21.35
C MET A 27 7.46 -1.85 21.79
N GLY A 28 8.64 -2.34 21.38
CA GLY A 28 9.08 -3.71 21.65
C GLY A 28 8.17 -4.78 21.03
N LEU A 29 7.68 -4.56 19.80
CA LEU A 29 6.79 -5.51 19.13
C LEU A 29 7.50 -6.84 18.83
N ASP A 30 6.76 -7.94 18.96
CA ASP A 30 7.24 -9.27 18.57
C ASP A 30 7.57 -9.34 17.08
N GLU A 31 8.63 -10.07 16.72
CA GLU A 31 9.07 -10.20 15.32
C GLU A 31 7.96 -10.68 14.38
N GLY A 32 7.11 -11.63 14.83
CA GLY A 32 5.99 -12.12 14.02
C GLY A 32 4.95 -11.04 13.73
N LEU A 33 4.70 -10.13 14.67
CA LEU A 33 3.78 -9.01 14.46
C LEU A 33 4.39 -7.96 13.54
N ILE A 34 5.70 -7.73 13.65
CA ILE A 34 6.45 -6.85 12.74
C ILE A 34 6.36 -7.37 11.30
N ASP A 35 6.53 -8.68 11.11
CA ASP A 35 6.46 -9.31 9.79
C ASP A 35 5.07 -9.16 9.17
N ILE A 36 4.00 -9.34 9.96
CA ILE A 36 2.62 -9.13 9.50
C ILE A 36 2.37 -7.66 9.14
N LEU A 37 2.72 -6.73 10.03
CA LEU A 37 2.35 -5.31 9.89
C LEU A 37 3.20 -4.53 8.89
N CYS A 38 4.37 -5.04 8.49
CA CYS A 38 5.17 -4.41 7.42
C CYS A 38 4.67 -4.74 6.00
N HIS A 39 3.62 -5.56 5.90
CA HIS A 39 2.95 -5.92 4.67
C HIS A 39 1.47 -5.52 4.73
N SER A 40 0.96 -5.01 3.61
CA SER A 40 -0.47 -4.82 3.46
C SER A 40 -1.21 -6.16 3.32
N GLU A 41 -2.35 -6.28 4.00
CA GLU A 41 -3.19 -7.49 3.99
C GLU A 41 -3.72 -7.84 2.59
N ARG A 42 -4.05 -6.84 1.77
CA ARG A 42 -4.55 -7.05 0.42
C ARG A 42 -4.20 -5.89 -0.51
N GLN A 43 -3.76 -6.25 -1.71
CA GLN A 43 -3.55 -5.30 -2.80
C GLN A 43 -4.33 -5.79 -4.02
N VAL A 44 -5.09 -4.90 -4.64
CA VAL A 44 -5.85 -5.19 -5.86
C VAL A 44 -5.44 -4.19 -6.93
N ALA A 45 -4.95 -4.71 -8.06
CA ALA A 45 -4.71 -3.96 -9.28
C ALA A 45 -5.78 -4.34 -10.30
N SER A 46 -6.38 -3.33 -10.93
CA SER A 46 -7.50 -3.49 -11.86
C SER A 46 -7.29 -2.63 -13.09
N SER A 47 -7.56 -3.18 -14.27
CA SER A 47 -7.69 -2.40 -15.50
C SER A 47 -9.13 -1.92 -15.65
N ILE A 48 -9.33 -0.61 -15.67
CA ILE A 48 -10.65 0.04 -15.69
C ILE A 48 -10.87 0.65 -17.08
N PRO A 49 -11.67 0.01 -17.96
CA PRO A 49 -12.02 0.60 -19.24
C PRO A 49 -13.07 1.71 -19.06
N GLY A 50 -12.89 2.82 -19.77
CA GLY A 50 -13.84 3.93 -19.88
C GLY A 50 -14.03 4.35 -21.33
N GLU A 51 -15.29 4.56 -21.72
CA GLU A 51 -15.64 5.23 -22.97
C GLU A 51 -15.51 6.74 -22.77
N MET A 52 -14.76 7.38 -23.66
CA MET A 52 -14.51 8.82 -23.64
C MET A 52 -15.60 9.56 -24.42
N ASP A 53 -15.69 10.88 -24.22
CA ASP A 53 -16.71 11.72 -24.90
C ASP A 53 -16.61 11.69 -26.44
N ASP A 54 -15.45 11.34 -26.99
CA ASP A 54 -15.22 11.19 -28.44
C ASP A 54 -15.55 9.78 -28.99
N GLY A 55 -16.06 8.89 -28.14
CA GLY A 55 -16.38 7.50 -28.46
C GLY A 55 -15.17 6.55 -28.47
N THR A 56 -13.97 7.02 -28.13
CA THR A 56 -12.80 6.13 -27.97
C THR A 56 -12.85 5.41 -26.61
N VAL A 57 -12.26 4.20 -26.54
CA VAL A 57 -12.09 3.48 -25.27
C VAL A 57 -10.67 3.70 -24.77
N ARG A 58 -10.54 4.08 -23.49
CA ARG A 58 -9.26 4.10 -22.77
C ARG A 58 -9.31 3.19 -21.55
N VAL A 59 -8.17 2.59 -21.23
CA VAL A 59 -8.00 1.73 -20.06
C VAL A 59 -7.12 2.48 -19.06
N PHE A 60 -7.59 2.55 -17.83
CA PHE A 60 -6.88 3.17 -16.70
C PHE A 60 -6.47 2.10 -15.69
N ASP A 61 -5.29 2.24 -15.12
CA ASP A 61 -4.86 1.39 -14.02
C ASP A 61 -5.47 1.91 -12.70
N GLY A 62 -6.10 1.01 -11.96
CA GLY A 62 -6.67 1.27 -10.65
C GLY A 62 -6.01 0.41 -9.59
N TYR A 63 -5.68 1.02 -8.45
CA TYR A 63 -5.07 0.33 -7.31
C TYR A 63 -5.92 0.53 -6.06
N ARG A 64 -6.16 -0.56 -5.32
CA ARG A 64 -6.77 -0.50 -3.98
C ARG A 64 -5.96 -1.36 -3.02
N VAL A 65 -5.39 -0.72 -2.01
CA VAL A 65 -4.68 -1.39 -0.93
C VAL A 65 -5.50 -1.32 0.36
N LEU A 66 -5.60 -2.46 1.02
CA LEU A 66 -6.11 -2.62 2.37
C LEU A 66 -4.93 -3.04 3.23
N HIS A 67 -4.39 -2.10 4.02
CA HIS A 67 -3.22 -2.39 4.85
C HIS A 67 -3.54 -3.38 5.97
N SER A 68 -4.62 -3.14 6.73
CA SER A 68 -5.09 -4.08 7.76
C SER A 68 -6.58 -3.93 8.01
N ALA A 69 -7.27 -5.05 8.22
CA ALA A 69 -8.65 -5.12 8.68
C ALA A 69 -8.80 -5.67 10.11
N ALA A 70 -7.69 -5.75 10.87
CA ALA A 70 -7.67 -6.38 12.19
C ALA A 70 -8.68 -5.78 13.21
N ILE A 71 -8.98 -4.48 13.08
CA ILE A 71 -9.90 -3.75 13.95
C ILE A 71 -11.20 -3.32 13.27
N GLY A 72 -11.50 -3.85 12.07
CA GLY A 72 -12.70 -3.52 11.31
C GLY A 72 -12.45 -3.30 9.82
N PRO A 73 -13.44 -2.77 9.08
CA PRO A 73 -13.32 -2.56 7.65
C PRO A 73 -12.26 -1.51 7.32
N GLY A 74 -11.54 -1.72 6.22
CA GLY A 74 -10.53 -0.78 5.75
C GLY A 74 -11.08 0.61 5.44
N LYS A 75 -10.33 1.64 5.83
CA LYS A 75 -10.64 3.04 5.54
C LYS A 75 -9.50 3.68 4.77
N GLY A 76 -9.84 4.32 3.66
CA GLY A 76 -8.89 5.06 2.82
C GLY A 76 -9.62 5.79 1.70
N GLY A 77 -9.10 6.95 1.30
CA GLY A 77 -9.65 7.75 0.20
C GLY A 77 -9.43 7.11 -1.17
N ILE A 78 -9.80 7.84 -2.23
CA ILE A 78 -9.48 7.51 -3.62
C ILE A 78 -8.78 8.74 -4.20
N ARG A 79 -7.68 8.53 -4.90
CA ARG A 79 -6.90 9.59 -5.56
C ARG A 79 -6.88 9.34 -7.06
N TYR A 80 -7.07 10.39 -7.84
CA TYR A 80 -6.88 10.38 -9.29
C TYR A 80 -5.67 11.25 -9.63
N HIS A 81 -4.60 10.63 -10.13
CA HIS A 81 -3.39 11.31 -10.60
C HIS A 81 -2.64 10.40 -11.58
N GLN A 82 -1.92 10.96 -12.55
CA GLN A 82 -1.25 10.18 -13.60
C GLN A 82 -0.05 9.38 -13.07
N ASP A 83 0.58 9.87 -12.01
CA ASP A 83 1.76 9.23 -11.40
C ASP A 83 1.43 8.21 -10.30
N VAL A 84 0.14 7.93 -10.05
CA VAL A 84 -0.26 6.93 -9.04
C VAL A 84 0.32 5.57 -9.40
N ASN A 85 0.94 4.93 -8.42
CA ASN A 85 1.44 3.57 -8.54
C ASN A 85 1.08 2.73 -7.31
N GLN A 86 1.28 1.42 -7.41
CA GLN A 86 0.90 0.46 -6.37
C GLN A 86 1.66 0.66 -5.06
N GLU A 87 2.97 0.95 -5.11
CA GLU A 87 3.78 1.16 -3.90
C GLU A 87 3.39 2.46 -3.18
N GLU A 88 3.08 3.53 -3.91
CA GLU A 88 2.48 4.74 -3.33
C GLU A 88 1.16 4.43 -2.60
N CYS A 89 0.32 3.59 -3.19
CA CYS A 89 -0.96 3.22 -2.57
C CYS A 89 -0.79 2.30 -1.35
N GLU A 90 0.34 1.59 -1.25
CA GLU A 90 0.66 0.72 -0.11
C GLU A 90 1.30 1.48 1.06
N ALA A 91 2.07 2.54 0.78
CA ALA A 91 2.76 3.37 1.76
C ALA A 91 1.85 3.93 2.85
#